data_AF-A0A3D3GI73-F1
#
_entry.id   AF-A0A3D3GI73-F1
#
_cell.length_a   1.000
_cell.length_b   1.000
_cell.length_c   1.000
_cell.angle_alpha   90.00
_cell.angle_beta   90.00
_cell.angle_gamma   90.00
#
_symmetry.space_group_name_H-M   'P 1'
#
loop_
_entity.id
_entity.type
_entity.pdbx_description
1 polymer ?
#
loop_
_entity_poly.entity_id
_entity_poly.type
_entity_poly.pdbx_seq_one_letter_code
_entity_poly.pdbx_strand_id
1 'polypeptide(L)' 'MDVSEKNELEGQRLLDTIATLTGLPTTLAHEELNTILESTGQNSGEVTLESLRAAMLEYLQTLNDDMEAGSSNSTQ' A
#
# COMPACT_ATOMS: atom_id res chain seq x y z
N MET A 1 -2.12 -29.98 -2.21
CA MET A 1 -1.87 -28.60 -2.67
C MET A 1 -1.56 -27.82 -1.42
N ASP A 2 -0.31 -27.38 -1.30
CA ASP A 2 0.23 -26.73 -0.13
C ASP A 2 -0.45 -25.36 0.06
N VAL A 3 -0.89 -25.05 1.29
CA VAL A 3 -1.60 -23.80 1.58
C VAL A 3 -0.68 -22.58 1.40
N SER A 4 0.62 -22.81 1.53
CA SER A 4 1.70 -21.83 1.37
C SER A 4 1.76 -21.28 -0.06
N GLU A 5 1.75 -22.17 -1.07
CA GLU A 5 1.84 -21.79 -2.49
C GLU A 5 0.62 -20.98 -2.96
N LYS A 6 -0.56 -21.26 -2.40
CA LYS A 6 -1.78 -20.52 -2.73
C LYS A 6 -1.71 -19.07 -2.22
N ASN A 7 -1.15 -18.87 -1.03
CA ASN A 7 -1.07 -17.55 -0.40
C ASN A 7 -0.09 -16.63 -1.14
N GLU A 8 1.04 -17.19 -1.61
CA GLU A 8 2.01 -16.46 -2.45
C GLU A 8 1.41 -16.04 -3.80
N LEU A 9 0.61 -16.92 -4.43
CA LEU A 9 -0.10 -16.62 -5.68
C LEU A 9 -1.16 -15.52 -5.51
N GLU A 10 -1.84 -15.47 -4.36
CA GLU A 10 -2.82 -14.42 -4.04
C GLU A 10 -2.13 -13.07 -3.77
N GLY A 11 -0.99 -13.07 -3.08
CA GLY A 11 -0.16 -11.88 -2.88
C GLY A 11 0.36 -11.27 -4.19
N GLN A 12 0.85 -12.12 -5.10
CA GLN A 12 1.32 -11.64 -6.41
C GLN A 12 0.18 -11.03 -7.24
N ARG A 13 -1.01 -11.62 -7.21
CA ARG A 13 -2.19 -11.06 -7.90
C ARG A 13 -2.61 -9.70 -7.37
N LEU A 14 -2.47 -9.48 -6.06
CA LEU A 14 -2.73 -8.18 -5.46
C LEU A 14 -1.75 -7.12 -5.99
N LEU A 15 -0.45 -7.43 -6.01
CA LEU A 15 0.58 -6.53 -6.53
C LEU A 15 0.37 -6.19 -8.00
N ASP A 16 0.06 -7.18 -8.83
CA ASP A 16 -0.22 -6.98 -10.25
C ASP A 16 -1.46 -6.10 -10.48
N THR A 17 -2.48 -6.25 -9.63
CA THR A 17 -3.69 -5.42 -9.67
C THR A 17 -3.36 -3.97 -9.29
N ILE A 18 -2.59 -3.75 -8.22
CA ILE A 18 -2.17 -2.42 -7.79
C ILE A 18 -1.33 -1.74 -8.88
N ALA A 19 -0.36 -2.46 -9.46
CA ALA A 19 0.46 -1.98 -10.55
C ALA A 19 -0.39 -1.57 -11.77
N THR A 20 -1.38 -2.38 -12.13
CA THR A 20 -2.30 -2.09 -13.23
C THR A 20 -3.16 -0.85 -12.96
N LEU A 21 -3.69 -0.70 -11.74
CA LEU A 21 -4.58 0.41 -11.38
C LEU A 21 -3.83 1.74 -11.25
N THR A 22 -2.60 1.70 -10.76
CA THR A 22 -1.77 2.89 -10.52
C THR A 22 -0.94 3.28 -11.75
N GLY A 23 -0.72 2.34 -12.68
CA GLY A 23 0.23 2.51 -13.78
C GLY A 23 1.69 2.42 -13.32
N LEU A 24 1.94 2.08 -12.05
CA LEU A 24 3.29 1.90 -11.52
C LEU A 24 3.85 0.53 -11.91
N PRO A 25 5.17 0.43 -12.17
CA PRO A 25 5.86 -0.85 -12.22
C PRO A 25 5.60 -1.68 -10.96
N THR A 26 5.38 -2.99 -11.11
CA THR A 26 5.09 -3.91 -9.98
C THR A 26 6.14 -3.84 -8.87
N THR A 27 7.42 -3.64 -9.21
CA THR A 27 8.50 -3.46 -8.23
C THR A 27 8.28 -2.24 -7.35
N LEU A 28 7.91 -1.10 -7.94
CA LEU A 28 7.65 0.14 -7.19
C LEU A 28 6.35 0.02 -6.37
N ALA A 29 5.32 -0.60 -6.93
CA ALA A 29 4.09 -0.87 -6.19
C ALA A 29 4.33 -1.76 -4.96
N HIS A 30 5.25 -2.72 -5.06
CA HIS A 30 5.64 -3.58 -3.95
C HIS A 30 6.47 -2.84 -2.89
N GLU A 31 7.44 -2.02 -3.31
CA GLU A 31 8.22 -1.16 -2.40
C GLU A 31 7.32 -0.19 -1.62
N GLU A 32 6.37 0.43 -2.31
CA GLU A 32 5.40 1.33 -1.69
C GLU A 32 4.50 0.59 -0.70
N LEU A 33 4.00 -0.58 -1.07
CA LEU A 33 3.17 -1.39 -0.18
C LEU A 33 3.92 -1.81 1.08
N ASN A 34 5.21 -2.18 0.95
CA ASN A 34 6.04 -2.47 2.12
C ASN A 34 6.22 -1.23 2.99
N THR A 35 6.46 -0.07 2.40
CA THR A 35 6.60 1.20 3.15
C THR A 35 5.32 1.52 3.94
N ILE A 36 4.15 1.32 3.35
CA ILE A 36 2.84 1.51 4.00
C ILE A 36 2.64 0.51 5.15
N LEU A 37 3.07 -0.74 5.00
CA LEU A 37 2.96 -1.73 6.07
C LEU A 37 3.95 -1.47 7.20
N GLU A 38 5.18 -1.06 6.87
CA GLU A 38 6.19 -0.67 7.84
C GLU A 38 5.78 0.57 8.64
N SER A 39 5.11 1.55 8.03
CA SER A 39 4.62 2.75 8.74
C SER A 39 3.62 2.41 9.84
N THR A 40 2.85 1.33 9.65
CA THR A 40 1.90 0.81 10.66
C THR A 40 2.53 -0.11 11.71
N GLY A 41 3.86 -0.32 11.66
CA GLY A 41 4.57 -1.19 12.59
C GLY A 41 4.29 -2.68 12.40
N GLN A 42 3.73 -3.06 11.24
CA GLN A 42 3.43 -4.46 10.95
C GLN A 42 4.58 -5.14 10.23
N ASN A 43 4.97 -6.31 10.74
CA ASN A 43 5.94 -7.18 10.08
C ASN A 43 5.21 -8.02 9.02
N SER A 44 5.80 -8.15 7.82
CA SER A 44 5.21 -8.76 6.62
C SER A 44 4.77 -10.23 6.79
N GLY A 45 5.13 -10.87 7.91
CA GLY A 45 4.78 -12.26 8.23
C GLY A 45 3.35 -12.49 8.75
N GLU A 46 2.65 -11.46 9.26
CA GLU A 46 1.29 -11.60 9.82
C GLU A 46 0.36 -10.43 9.43
N VAL A 47 0.46 -9.96 8.19
CA VAL A 47 -0.43 -8.91 7.69
C VAL A 47 -1.81 -9.52 7.43
N THR A 48 -2.80 -9.14 8.24
CA THR A 48 -4.19 -9.49 7.97
C THR A 48 -4.80 -8.53 6.95
N LEU A 49 -5.85 -8.97 6.27
CA LEU A 49 -6.63 -8.14 5.34
C LEU A 49 -7.18 -6.87 6.02
N GLU A 50 -7.53 -6.96 7.30
CA GLU A 50 -8.02 -5.82 8.08
C GLU A 50 -6.89 -4.81 8.34
N SER A 51 -5.71 -5.31 8.69
CA SER A 51 -4.56 -4.46 8.95
C SER A 51 -4.03 -3.79 7.68
N LEU A 52 -3.99 -4.51 6.56
CA LEU A 52 -3.69 -3.92 5.25
C LEU A 52 -4.68 -2.80 4.90
N ARG A 53 -5.98 -3.02 5.15
CA ARG A 53 -7.00 -1.99 4.90
C ARG A 53 -6.78 -0.75 5.77
N ALA A 54 -6.44 -0.93 7.05
CA ALA A 54 -6.13 0.18 7.94
C ALA A 54 -4.91 0.97 7.47
N ALA A 55 -3.83 0.28 7.09
CA ALA A 55 -2.61 0.90 6.59
C ALA A 55 -2.84 1.70 5.31
N MET A 56 -3.62 1.17 4.36
CA MET A 56 -3.98 1.90 3.14
C MET A 56 -4.84 3.13 3.42
N LEU A 57 -5.77 3.08 4.38
CA LEU A 57 -6.58 4.24 4.76
C LEU A 57 -5.74 5.35 5.36
N GLU A 58 -4.80 5.01 6.24
CA GLU A 58 -3.87 5.95 6.86
C GLU A 58 -2.96 6.62 5.81
N TYR A 59 -2.45 5.83 4.85
CA TYR A 59 -1.67 6.34 3.73
C TYR A 59 -2.48 7.33 2.87
N LEU A 60 -3.73 7.00 2.53
CA LEU A 60 -4.60 7.89 1.74
C LEU A 60 -4.96 9.17 2.50
N GLN A 61 -5.14 9.10 3.82
CA GLN A 61 -5.36 10.28 4.66
C GLN A 61 -4.13 11.18 4.68
N THR A 62 -2.94 10.60 4.84
CA THR A 62 -1.68 11.34 4.81
C THR A 62 -1.47 12.04 3.46
N LEU A 63 -1.72 11.34 2.35
CA LEU A 63 -1.67 11.94 1.01
C LEU A 63 -2.66 13.09 0.84
N ASN A 64 -3.89 12.93 1.36
CA ASN A 64 -4.90 13.98 1.30
C ASN A 64 -4.47 15.20 2.11
N ASP A 65 -3.96 15.00 3.32
CA ASP A 65 -3.46 16.08 4.18
C ASP A 65 -2.28 16.82 3.54
N ASP A 66 -1.37 16.11 2.88
CA ASP A 66 -0.26 16.69 2.12
C ASP A 66 -0.74 17.52 0.91
N MET A 67 -1.79 17.06 0.20
CA MET A 67 -2.40 17.81 -0.91
C MET A 67 -3.11 19.09 -0.42
N GLU A 68 -3.77 19.03 0.73
CA GLU A 68 -4.41 20.21 1.34
C GLU A 68 -3.36 21.20 1.90
N ALA A 69 -2.27 20.68 2.49
CA ALA A 69 -1.15 21.49 2.97
C ALA A 69 -0.42 22.22 1.82
N GLY A 70 -0.25 21.56 0.67
CA GLY A 70 0.36 22.14 -0.53
C GLY A 70 -0.50 23.23 -1.21
N SER A 71 -1.81 23.21 -1.02
CA SER A 71 -2.75 24.19 -1.62
C SER A 71 -2.78 25.54 -0.87
N SER A 72 -2.20 25.60 0.33
CA SER A 72 -2.29 26.76 1.22
C SER A 72 -1.17 27.80 1.04
N ASN A 73 -0.16 27.58 0.17
CA ASN A 73 1.02 28.44 0.07
C ASN A 73 1.11 29.29 -1.23
N SER A 74 -0.02 29.54 -1.91
CA SER A 74 -0.08 30.30 -3.17
C SER A 74 -0.93 31.56 -3.08
N THR A 75 -0.70 32.44 -2.10
CA THR A 75 -1.16 33.84 -2.18
C THR A 75 -0.24 34.72 -1.32
N GLN A 76 0.82 35.24 -1.95
CA GLN A 76 1.52 36.44 -1.52
C GLN A 76 1.54 37.42 -2.69
#